data_AF-A0A0C2ZZA2-F1
#
_entry.id   AF-A0A0C2ZZA2-F1
#
_cell.length_a   1.000
_cell.length_b   1.000
_cell.length_c   1.000
_cell.angle_alpha   90.00
_cell.angle_beta   90.00
_cell.angle_gamma   90.00
#
_symmetry.space_group_name_H-M   'P 1'
#
loop_
_entity.id
_entity.type
_entity.pdbx_description
1 polymer ?
#
loop_
_entity_poly.entity_id
_entity_poly.type
_entity_poly.pdbx_seq_one_letter_code
_entity_poly.pdbx_strand_id
1 'polypeptide(L)'
;MTNPSTVSDAVDHGSVHSVDKLVATDLPDGYWLEAFPFSTASGTPPDLIGYGLGTADQLSDIKLFQNLNSVSSSGWKKTVIQQLQFPVATTYADLTGNGFNDIIICDNYGPNMDDLWSPDKHGGRVQWLQNPGTKDAKSYWTAREIGKSTGVHRVTISYLPLAEDQGIYVYTPIDLASGKFRKVKVSHASAGRLATAEFTNPNITDIASTSYYIPGFHTGPDASSIHINEAMLRVPRPTLVPHGKIPSMEMITIAGWKLTLKVLHPSAAIDLGLSAGVKVIYGSILLKDTKGVHATSRDRTWSKTGLHFLTNFTMRPIAGKSQGPFNKMSDITTENIFPALDVPANVKSMKFPEFIKVENLDWGRENFKGFEFYNMTGFHVYFDDDAMDRVVHIQAWTLGLGETTRFHNHNEKAFCEIHYCLSNGAGGSLRCFHNNDTEPVDKVELELTKAYVENKSNFLRARNMHEYGPL
;
A
#
# COMPACT_ATOMS: atom_id res chain seq x y z
N MET A 1 28.40 -18.64 55.86
CA MET A 1 29.71 -18.28 55.28
C MET A 1 29.65 -18.65 53.81
N THR A 2 29.82 -17.63 52.99
CA THR A 2 29.74 -17.57 51.55
C THR A 2 30.93 -18.25 50.88
N ASN A 3 30.69 -19.02 49.80
CA ASN A 3 31.45 -18.77 48.57
C ASN A 3 30.63 -19.20 47.34
N PRO A 4 30.56 -18.35 46.29
CA PRO A 4 29.61 -18.49 45.20
C PRO A 4 30.15 -19.28 44.01
N SER A 5 29.18 -19.75 43.24
CA SER A 5 29.27 -20.29 41.88
C SER A 5 30.10 -19.43 40.93
N THR A 6 30.96 -20.10 40.19
CA THR A 6 31.68 -19.60 39.00
C THR A 6 30.70 -19.19 37.90
N VAL A 7 30.76 -17.90 37.54
CA VAL A 7 30.20 -17.32 36.32
C VAL A 7 31.36 -16.73 35.51
N SER A 8 31.16 -16.72 34.19
CA SER A 8 31.87 -15.97 33.13
C SER A 8 33.20 -16.51 32.61
N ASP A 9 33.11 -17.32 31.55
CA ASP A 9 33.97 -17.13 30.38
C ASP A 9 33.24 -16.16 29.43
N ALA A 10 33.51 -14.86 29.61
CA ALA A 10 33.20 -13.85 28.60
C ALA A 10 34.52 -13.51 27.90
N VAL A 11 34.55 -13.76 26.58
CA VAL A 11 35.67 -13.44 25.70
C VAL A 11 35.82 -11.91 25.64
N ASP A 12 37.00 -11.43 26.02
CA ASP A 12 37.43 -10.04 25.91
C ASP A 12 37.52 -9.64 24.41
N HIS A 13 36.58 -8.84 23.94
CA HIS A 13 36.67 -8.20 22.63
C HIS A 13 37.58 -6.98 22.77
N GLY A 14 38.82 -7.13 22.30
CA GLY A 14 39.88 -6.13 22.35
C GLY A 14 39.39 -4.70 22.04
N SER A 15 39.72 -3.79 22.94
CA SER A 15 39.45 -2.35 22.81
C SER A 15 40.03 -1.79 21.51
N VAL A 16 39.17 -1.26 20.63
CA VAL A 16 39.59 -0.46 19.48
C VAL A 16 40.16 0.86 20.00
N HIS A 17 41.45 1.09 19.81
CA HIS A 17 42.07 2.38 20.09
C HIS A 17 41.66 3.39 19.00
N SER A 18 40.83 4.39 19.35
CA SER A 18 40.55 5.54 18.49
C SER A 18 41.68 6.56 18.59
N VAL A 19 42.25 6.95 17.46
CA VAL A 19 43.19 8.08 17.38
C VAL A 19 42.44 9.26 16.78
N ASP A 20 42.23 10.30 17.58
CA ASP A 20 41.59 11.53 17.11
C ASP A 20 42.54 12.30 16.17
N LYS A 21 42.05 12.66 14.98
CA LYS A 21 42.79 13.49 14.01
C LYS A 21 41.94 14.71 13.65
N LEU A 22 42.43 15.90 14.03
CA LEU A 22 41.80 17.17 13.66
C LEU A 22 41.92 17.42 12.14
N VAL A 23 40.80 17.61 11.47
CA VAL A 23 40.72 17.82 9.99
C VAL A 23 40.78 19.31 9.64
N ALA A 24 40.07 20.16 10.39
CA ALA A 24 40.06 21.61 10.22
C ALA A 24 39.67 22.30 11.55
N THR A 25 40.12 23.54 11.73
CA THR A 25 39.72 24.45 12.82
C THR A 25 39.27 25.79 12.22
N ASP A 26 38.72 26.65 13.07
CA ASP A 26 38.34 28.03 12.74
C ASP A 26 37.31 28.12 11.60
N LEU A 27 36.39 27.17 11.56
CA LEU A 27 35.22 27.25 10.68
C LEU A 27 34.24 28.28 11.27
N PRO A 28 33.70 29.21 10.46
CA PRO A 28 32.78 30.25 10.95
C PRO A 28 31.46 29.68 11.47
N ASP A 29 31.10 28.48 11.02
CA ASP A 29 29.89 27.73 11.37
C ASP A 29 30.04 26.23 11.02
N GLY A 30 29.01 25.44 11.28
CA GLY A 30 28.97 24.01 10.92
C GLY A 30 27.57 23.43 10.96
N TYR A 31 27.21 22.62 9.95
CA TYR A 31 25.90 21.96 9.85
C TYR A 31 25.99 20.59 9.16
N TRP A 32 26.67 20.51 8.02
CA TRP A 32 26.77 19.30 7.20
C TRP A 32 28.21 18.81 7.08
N LEU A 33 28.38 17.49 7.15
CA LEU A 33 29.63 16.79 6.85
C LEU A 33 29.29 15.49 6.12
N GLU A 34 29.85 15.30 4.93
CA GLU A 34 29.58 14.16 4.05
C GLU A 34 30.89 13.49 3.64
N ALA A 35 30.96 12.16 3.71
CA ALA A 35 32.05 11.41 3.09
C ALA A 35 31.88 11.42 1.57
N PHE A 36 32.87 11.92 0.84
CA PHE A 36 32.75 12.18 -0.59
C PHE A 36 33.84 11.43 -1.38
N PRO A 37 33.52 10.26 -1.96
CA PRO A 37 34.38 9.62 -2.93
C PRO A 37 34.50 10.51 -4.18
N PHE A 38 35.68 11.05 -4.45
CA PHE A 38 35.86 11.95 -5.59
C PHE A 38 35.58 11.28 -6.95
N SER A 39 35.86 9.99 -7.06
CA SER A 39 35.55 9.15 -8.22
C SER A 39 34.73 7.92 -7.82
N THR A 40 34.10 7.29 -8.81
CA THR A 40 33.34 6.04 -8.65
C THR A 40 34.24 4.81 -8.55
N ALA A 41 35.56 4.97 -8.77
CA ALA A 41 36.53 3.89 -8.69
C ALA A 41 36.69 3.38 -7.25
N SER A 42 36.63 2.07 -7.07
CA SER A 42 36.82 1.41 -5.77
C SER A 42 38.26 1.54 -5.26
N GLY A 43 38.44 1.64 -3.94
CA GLY A 43 39.76 1.54 -3.29
C GLY A 43 40.47 2.86 -3.01
N THR A 44 39.88 4.00 -3.38
CA THR A 44 40.38 5.32 -2.98
C THR A 44 39.67 5.78 -1.71
N PRO A 45 40.39 6.19 -0.64
CA PRO A 45 39.76 6.78 0.53
C PRO A 45 38.93 8.02 0.14
N PRO A 46 37.72 8.19 0.70
CA PRO A 46 36.89 9.34 0.39
C PRO A 46 37.50 10.63 0.94
N ASP A 47 37.23 11.73 0.24
CA ASP A 47 37.39 13.09 0.75
C ASP A 47 36.21 13.43 1.67
N LEU A 48 36.13 14.67 2.16
CA LEU A 48 34.97 15.17 2.90
C LEU A 48 34.40 16.42 2.23
N ILE A 49 33.08 16.56 2.20
CA ILE A 49 32.39 17.83 1.96
C ILE A 49 31.87 18.35 3.29
N GLY A 50 32.15 19.61 3.62
CA GLY A 50 31.64 20.21 4.86
C GLY A 50 31.35 21.70 4.75
N TYR A 51 30.32 22.14 5.47
CA TYR A 51 29.83 23.53 5.49
C TYR A 51 28.85 23.76 6.64
N GLY A 52 28.57 25.03 6.96
CA GLY A 52 27.41 25.43 7.76
C GLY A 52 26.35 26.16 6.93
N LEU A 53 25.38 26.79 7.56
CA LEU A 53 24.26 27.45 6.87
C LEU A 53 24.65 28.84 6.32
N GLY A 54 25.75 29.42 6.79
CA GLY A 54 26.01 30.84 6.62
C GLY A 54 25.05 31.68 7.46
N THR A 55 24.97 32.97 7.13
CA THR A 55 24.07 33.94 7.77
C THR A 55 23.42 34.82 6.72
N ALA A 56 22.52 35.71 7.13
CA ALA A 56 21.94 36.70 6.21
C ALA A 56 23.02 37.58 5.55
N ASP A 57 24.13 37.82 6.24
CA ASP A 57 25.21 38.71 5.80
C ASP A 57 26.41 37.97 5.19
N GLN A 58 26.46 36.63 5.30
CA GLN A 58 27.60 35.83 4.87
C GLN A 58 27.16 34.52 4.20
N LEU A 59 27.55 34.34 2.94
CA LEU A 59 27.38 33.06 2.23
C LEU A 59 28.18 31.95 2.91
N SER A 60 27.65 30.74 2.83
CA SER A 60 28.35 29.54 3.27
C SER A 60 29.31 29.03 2.20
N ASP A 61 30.57 28.90 2.57
CA ASP A 61 31.58 28.21 1.78
C ASP A 61 31.36 26.69 1.86
N ILE A 62 31.00 26.09 0.72
CA ILE A 62 30.99 24.64 0.52
C ILE A 62 32.43 24.19 0.30
N LYS A 63 32.97 23.40 1.25
CA LYS A 63 34.40 23.04 1.27
C LYS A 63 34.60 21.57 0.97
N LEU A 64 35.56 21.29 0.09
CA LEU A 64 36.15 19.97 -0.13
C LEU A 64 37.42 19.86 0.72
N PHE A 65 37.44 18.90 1.64
CA PHE A 65 38.61 18.51 2.40
C PHE A 65 39.18 17.23 1.79
N GLN A 66 40.31 17.36 1.13
CA GLN A 66 40.94 16.27 0.38
C GLN A 66 41.70 15.36 1.33
N ASN A 67 41.41 14.07 1.23
CA ASN A 67 42.08 13.03 1.99
C ASN A 67 43.42 12.72 1.33
N LEU A 68 44.49 13.25 1.93
CA LEU A 68 45.85 13.09 1.42
C LEU A 68 46.52 11.80 1.90
N ASN A 69 45.82 10.87 2.58
CA ASN A 69 46.42 9.63 3.08
C ASN A 69 46.95 8.68 1.97
N SER A 70 46.80 9.02 0.68
CA SER A 70 47.45 8.34 -0.45
C SER A 70 48.82 8.92 -0.83
N VAL A 71 49.24 10.04 -0.21
CA VAL A 71 50.50 10.74 -0.52
C VAL A 71 51.15 11.15 0.79
N SER A 72 52.48 11.15 0.86
CA SER A 72 53.30 11.43 2.05
C SER A 72 53.23 12.88 2.57
N SER A 73 52.08 13.55 2.49
CA SER A 73 51.83 14.89 3.01
C SER A 73 50.98 14.86 4.28
N SER A 74 51.46 15.49 5.35
CA SER A 74 50.71 15.69 6.58
C SER A 74 49.65 16.79 6.42
N GLY A 75 48.37 16.42 6.31
CA GLY A 75 47.24 17.34 6.43
C GLY A 75 46.11 17.07 5.45
N TRP A 76 44.92 17.64 5.69
CA TRP A 76 43.82 17.66 4.73
C TRP A 76 43.87 18.97 3.93
N LYS A 77 43.86 18.91 2.60
CA LYS A 77 43.83 20.12 1.76
C LYS A 77 42.39 20.63 1.65
N LYS A 78 42.17 21.90 1.98
CA LYS A 78 40.85 22.56 1.97
C LYS A 78 40.68 23.40 0.70
N THR A 79 39.61 23.16 -0.05
CA THR A 79 39.25 23.92 -1.26
C THR A 79 37.79 24.37 -1.17
N VAL A 80 37.51 25.65 -1.41
CA VAL A 80 36.13 26.14 -1.57
C VAL A 80 35.64 25.80 -2.98
N ILE A 81 34.59 25.00 -3.06
CA ILE A 81 34.03 24.51 -4.32
C ILE A 81 32.75 25.21 -4.74
N GLN A 82 32.09 25.92 -3.82
CA GLN A 82 30.94 26.80 -4.10
C GLN A 82 30.66 27.72 -2.90
N GLN A 83 29.97 28.84 -3.12
CA GLN A 83 29.41 29.69 -2.07
C GLN A 83 27.89 29.79 -2.24
N LEU A 84 27.15 29.39 -1.21
CA LEU A 84 25.69 29.29 -1.26
C LEU A 84 25.04 30.01 -0.09
N GLN A 85 23.83 30.50 -0.30
CA GLN A 85 23.02 31.11 0.75
C GLN A 85 22.16 30.04 1.42
N PHE A 86 22.31 29.86 2.74
CA PHE A 86 21.54 28.87 3.51
C PHE A 86 21.51 27.47 2.87
N PRO A 87 22.66 26.86 2.54
CA PRO A 87 22.71 25.47 2.11
C PRO A 87 22.34 24.55 3.28
N VAL A 88 21.62 23.47 3.00
CA VAL A 88 21.16 22.55 4.04
C VAL A 88 21.73 21.15 3.82
N ALA A 89 21.27 20.44 2.79
CA ALA A 89 21.60 19.04 2.58
C ALA A 89 22.36 18.81 1.28
N THR A 90 23.25 17.81 1.33
CA THR A 90 24.05 17.37 0.18
C THR A 90 24.03 15.85 0.05
N THR A 91 24.11 15.38 -1.20
CA THR A 91 24.43 14.01 -1.60
C THR A 91 25.33 14.07 -2.84
N TYR A 92 25.80 12.93 -3.35
CA TYR A 92 26.62 12.89 -4.56
C TYR A 92 26.26 11.71 -5.46
N ALA A 93 26.59 11.82 -6.75
CA ALA A 93 26.57 10.74 -7.74
C ALA A 93 27.29 11.15 -9.01
N ASP A 94 27.72 10.19 -9.82
CA ASP A 94 28.19 10.45 -11.19
C ASP A 94 27.01 10.74 -12.11
N LEU A 95 26.66 12.03 -12.25
CA LEU A 95 25.54 12.50 -13.07
C LEU A 95 25.93 12.63 -14.55
N THR A 96 27.23 12.78 -14.81
CA THR A 96 27.76 12.94 -16.17
C THR A 96 28.19 11.61 -16.82
N GLY A 97 28.24 10.52 -16.05
CA GLY A 97 28.69 9.21 -16.52
C GLY A 97 30.19 9.15 -16.81
N ASN A 98 30.97 10.08 -16.26
CA ASN A 98 32.40 10.23 -16.57
C ASN A 98 33.32 9.57 -15.52
N GLY A 99 32.75 8.89 -14.53
CA GLY A 99 33.47 8.23 -13.44
C GLY A 99 33.80 9.14 -12.25
N PHE A 100 33.34 10.39 -12.23
CA PHE A 100 33.54 11.32 -11.13
C PHE A 100 32.23 11.67 -10.46
N ASN A 101 32.18 11.63 -9.13
CA ASN A 101 30.97 11.99 -8.42
C ASN A 101 30.77 13.51 -8.45
N ASP A 102 29.62 13.94 -8.94
CA ASP A 102 29.09 15.28 -8.85
C ASP A 102 28.37 15.47 -7.51
N ILE A 103 28.22 16.72 -7.06
CA ILE A 103 27.52 17.05 -5.81
C ILE A 103 26.10 17.49 -6.14
N ILE A 104 25.10 17.01 -5.41
CA ILE A 104 23.74 17.52 -5.41
C ILE A 104 23.51 18.21 -4.07
N ILE A 105 23.05 19.45 -4.10
CA ILE A 105 22.91 20.29 -2.90
C ILE A 105 21.62 21.09 -2.95
N CYS A 106 20.98 21.27 -1.81
CA CYS A 106 19.88 22.21 -1.66
C CYS A 106 20.29 23.46 -0.89
N ASP A 107 19.85 24.61 -1.37
CA ASP A 107 20.17 25.93 -0.85
C ASP A 107 18.99 26.91 -0.98
N ASN A 108 19.23 28.17 -0.60
CA ASN A 108 18.20 29.20 -0.45
C ASN A 108 17.06 28.76 0.47
N TYR A 109 17.35 28.04 1.55
CA TYR A 109 16.35 27.58 2.52
C TYR A 109 15.65 28.75 3.23
N GLY A 110 16.43 29.77 3.59
CA GLY A 110 16.07 30.82 4.54
C GLY A 110 16.86 30.65 5.85
N PRO A 111 16.88 31.66 6.74
CA PRO A 111 17.69 31.59 7.97
C PRO A 111 17.14 30.62 9.02
N ASN A 112 15.82 30.35 9.02
CA ASN A 112 15.16 29.46 9.97
C ASN A 112 13.74 29.08 9.47
N MET A 113 13.03 28.24 10.25
CA MET A 113 11.70 27.73 9.90
C MET A 113 10.59 28.80 9.88
N ASP A 114 10.78 29.94 10.55
CA ASP A 114 9.82 31.05 10.54
C ASP A 114 10.05 32.01 9.36
N ASP A 115 11.16 31.86 8.63
CA ASP A 115 11.53 32.68 7.47
C ASP A 115 12.00 31.78 6.31
N LEU A 116 11.11 30.90 5.86
CA LEU A 116 11.35 30.04 4.69
C LEU A 116 11.22 30.84 3.40
N TRP A 117 12.18 30.68 2.51
CA TRP A 117 12.14 31.34 1.22
C TRP A 117 11.33 30.52 0.21
N SER A 118 10.38 31.18 -0.47
CA SER A 118 9.53 30.55 -1.48
C SER A 118 10.19 30.52 -2.87
N PRO A 119 9.80 29.60 -3.78
CA PRO A 119 10.31 29.53 -5.15
C PRO A 119 10.23 30.85 -5.93
N ASP A 120 9.18 31.65 -5.71
CA ASP A 120 9.00 32.96 -6.33
C ASP A 120 10.06 33.99 -5.87
N LYS A 121 10.67 33.76 -4.70
CA LYS A 121 11.81 34.50 -4.17
C LYS A 121 13.12 33.73 -4.36
N HIS A 122 13.15 32.79 -5.31
CA HIS A 122 14.28 31.89 -5.58
C HIS A 122 14.63 30.92 -4.44
N GLY A 123 13.71 30.67 -3.51
CA GLY A 123 13.88 29.83 -2.34
C GLY A 123 13.80 28.32 -2.58
N GLY A 124 14.45 27.57 -1.70
CA GLY A 124 14.49 26.10 -1.65
C GLY A 124 14.92 25.45 -2.96
N ARG A 125 16.03 25.95 -3.52
CA ARG A 125 16.63 25.46 -4.75
C ARG A 125 17.33 24.13 -4.51
N VAL A 126 17.23 23.23 -5.49
CA VAL A 126 18.07 22.04 -5.63
C VAL A 126 18.90 22.21 -6.90
N GLN A 127 20.20 21.98 -6.78
CA GLN A 127 21.15 22.10 -7.88
C GLN A 127 22.22 21.03 -7.77
N TRP A 128 22.94 20.79 -8.88
CA TRP A 128 24.15 19.98 -8.85
C TRP A 128 25.39 20.77 -9.25
N LEU A 129 26.52 20.43 -8.65
CA LEU A 129 27.83 21.01 -8.87
C LEU A 129 28.67 19.98 -9.62
N GLN A 130 29.04 20.31 -10.86
CA GLN A 130 29.75 19.43 -11.76
C GLN A 130 31.20 19.25 -11.32
N ASN A 131 31.60 18.01 -11.08
CA ASN A 131 32.97 17.65 -10.75
C ASN A 131 33.88 17.88 -11.99
N PRO A 132 34.96 18.66 -11.85
CA PRO A 132 35.85 19.00 -12.97
C PRO A 132 36.82 17.85 -13.35
N GLY A 133 36.75 16.69 -12.70
CA GLY A 133 37.58 15.51 -12.98
C GLY A 133 39.01 15.59 -12.43
N THR A 134 39.40 16.71 -11.82
CA THR A 134 40.69 16.85 -11.12
C THR A 134 40.53 17.58 -9.79
N LYS A 135 41.16 17.04 -8.75
CA LYS A 135 41.15 17.59 -7.38
C LYS A 135 41.83 18.96 -7.29
N ASP A 136 42.71 19.28 -8.24
CA ASP A 136 43.41 20.56 -8.32
C ASP A 136 42.73 21.57 -9.27
N ALA A 137 41.54 21.24 -9.79
CA ALA A 137 40.76 22.16 -10.60
C ALA A 137 40.39 23.43 -9.82
N LYS A 138 40.08 24.49 -10.59
CA LYS A 138 39.67 25.81 -10.08
C LYS A 138 38.59 25.71 -9.00
N SER A 139 38.63 26.65 -8.06
CA SER A 139 37.51 26.96 -7.17
C SER A 139 36.22 27.21 -7.98
N TYR A 140 35.07 26.96 -7.35
CA TYR A 140 33.73 27.13 -7.93
C TYR A 140 33.40 26.16 -9.08
N TRP A 141 32.93 24.98 -8.69
CA TRP A 141 32.40 23.98 -9.62
C TRP A 141 31.17 24.52 -10.35
N THR A 142 31.00 24.12 -11.62
CA THR A 142 29.88 24.57 -12.44
C THR A 142 28.56 24.11 -11.83
N ALA A 143 27.71 25.05 -11.46
CA ALA A 143 26.41 24.77 -10.87
C ALA A 143 25.29 24.70 -11.93
N ARG A 144 24.35 23.77 -11.76
CA ARG A 144 23.16 23.65 -12.61
C ARG A 144 21.93 23.35 -11.77
N GLU A 145 20.89 24.13 -11.97
CA GLU A 145 19.63 23.96 -11.24
C GLU A 145 18.90 22.68 -11.68
N ILE A 146 18.34 21.97 -10.69
CA ILE A 146 17.45 20.81 -10.88
C ILE A 146 15.99 21.25 -10.70
N GLY A 147 15.70 22.04 -9.66
CA GLY A 147 14.35 22.52 -9.36
C GLY A 147 14.27 23.36 -8.09
N LYS A 148 13.07 23.77 -7.69
CA LYS A 148 12.81 24.60 -6.50
C LYS A 148 11.55 24.14 -5.76
N SER A 149 11.56 24.18 -4.43
CA SER A 149 10.38 23.99 -3.58
C SER A 149 10.62 24.66 -2.21
N THR A 150 9.64 25.38 -1.66
CA THR A 150 9.79 26.08 -0.36
C THR A 150 10.25 25.11 0.72
N GLY A 151 11.30 25.48 1.47
CA GLY A 151 11.74 24.72 2.65
C GLY A 151 12.38 23.36 2.34
N VAL A 152 12.95 23.15 1.15
CA VAL A 152 13.76 21.94 0.87
C VAL A 152 14.89 21.86 1.90
N HIS A 153 14.85 20.79 2.69
CA HIS A 153 15.73 20.61 3.84
C HIS A 153 16.54 19.30 3.77
N ARG A 154 16.18 18.34 2.91
CA ARG A 154 16.92 17.10 2.68
C ARG A 154 16.86 16.71 1.21
N VAL A 155 17.96 16.17 0.69
CA VAL A 155 18.06 15.60 -0.66
C VAL A 155 18.85 14.29 -0.57
N THR A 156 18.42 13.27 -1.29
CA THR A 156 19.15 12.01 -1.48
C THR A 156 19.04 11.62 -2.95
N ILE A 157 20.01 10.88 -3.45
CA ILE A 157 19.91 10.24 -4.75
C ILE A 157 19.56 8.76 -4.55
N SER A 158 18.64 8.27 -5.37
CA SER A 158 18.39 6.84 -5.53
C SER A 158 18.36 6.55 -7.01
N TYR A 159 19.06 5.51 -7.43
CA TYR A 159 18.71 4.84 -8.67
C TYR A 159 17.36 4.18 -8.40
N LEU A 160 16.28 4.74 -8.94
CA LEU A 160 14.99 4.07 -8.97
C LEU A 160 14.96 3.28 -10.28
N PRO A 161 15.06 1.93 -10.25
CA PRO A 161 14.77 1.14 -11.42
C PRO A 161 13.32 1.38 -11.82
N LEU A 162 13.05 1.32 -13.13
CA LEU A 162 11.69 1.31 -13.68
C LEU A 162 10.78 0.38 -12.86
N ALA A 163 9.58 0.85 -12.53
CA ALA A 163 8.36 0.18 -12.02
C ALA A 163 8.44 -0.98 -10.99
N GLU A 164 9.39 -1.92 -11.06
CA GLU A 164 9.49 -3.11 -10.20
C GLU A 164 9.88 -2.81 -8.74
N ASP A 165 10.53 -1.67 -8.48
CA ASP A 165 11.06 -1.31 -7.15
C ASP A 165 10.21 -0.35 -6.31
N GLN A 166 9.00 -0.01 -6.75
CA GLN A 166 8.05 0.77 -5.94
C GLN A 166 7.54 -0.06 -4.77
N GLY A 167 7.33 0.59 -3.62
CA GLY A 167 6.82 -0.10 -2.43
C GLY A 167 7.48 0.29 -1.11
N ILE A 168 7.16 -0.51 -0.09
CA ILE A 168 7.74 -0.43 1.25
C ILE A 168 8.54 -1.71 1.49
N TYR A 169 9.78 -1.56 1.94
CA TYR A 169 10.63 -2.68 2.36
C TYR A 169 10.93 -2.56 3.86
N VAL A 170 10.77 -3.64 4.61
CA VAL A 170 11.17 -3.76 6.01
C VAL A 170 12.43 -4.61 6.09
N TYR A 171 13.45 -4.09 6.77
CA TYR A 171 14.70 -4.79 7.02
C TYR A 171 14.74 -5.24 8.48
N THR A 172 14.79 -6.55 8.71
CA THR A 172 14.91 -7.12 10.05
C THR A 172 16.34 -7.60 10.29
N PRO A 173 17.03 -7.16 11.36
CA PRO A 173 18.34 -7.69 11.68
C PRO A 173 18.24 -9.19 11.99
N ILE A 174 19.09 -9.99 11.36
CA ILE A 174 19.19 -11.43 11.62
C ILE A 174 20.48 -11.77 12.37
N ASP A 175 21.52 -10.97 12.20
CA ASP A 175 22.76 -11.04 12.96
C ASP A 175 23.40 -9.65 12.98
N LEU A 176 23.26 -8.96 14.12
CA LEU A 176 23.76 -7.60 14.29
C LEU A 176 25.30 -7.54 14.34
N ALA A 177 25.96 -8.60 14.82
CA ALA A 177 27.41 -8.64 14.94
C ALA A 177 28.08 -8.73 13.55
N SER A 178 27.45 -9.42 12.60
CA SER A 178 27.90 -9.49 11.21
C SER A 178 27.20 -8.52 10.26
N GLY A 179 26.32 -7.64 10.78
CA GLY A 179 25.59 -6.65 9.97
C GLY A 179 24.62 -7.26 8.96
N LYS A 180 24.10 -8.47 9.21
CA LYS A 180 23.18 -9.15 8.30
C LYS A 180 21.74 -8.79 8.61
N PHE A 181 21.01 -8.46 7.55
CA PHE A 181 19.59 -8.11 7.58
C PHE A 181 18.80 -8.95 6.57
N ARG A 182 17.56 -9.27 6.91
CA ARG A 182 16.56 -9.83 5.99
C ARG A 182 15.68 -8.70 5.46
N LYS A 183 15.64 -8.52 4.14
CA LYS A 183 14.76 -7.58 3.43
C LYS A 183 13.44 -8.26 3.09
N VAL A 184 12.31 -7.63 3.44
CA VAL A 184 10.96 -8.10 3.10
C VAL A 184 10.17 -6.95 2.47
N LYS A 185 9.56 -7.18 1.30
CA LYS A 185 8.66 -6.20 0.67
C LYS A 185 7.27 -6.32 1.30
N VAL A 186 6.74 -5.24 1.86
CA VAL A 186 5.46 -5.23 2.59
C VAL A 186 4.38 -4.39 1.89
N SER A 187 4.77 -3.56 0.92
CA SER A 187 3.84 -2.89 0.00
C SER A 187 4.51 -2.75 -1.36
N HIS A 188 3.71 -2.72 -2.43
CA HIS A 188 4.15 -2.48 -3.81
C HIS A 188 3.64 -1.14 -4.36
N ALA A 189 2.76 -0.44 -3.63
CA ALA A 189 2.27 0.88 -4.02
C ALA A 189 3.38 1.93 -3.84
N SER A 190 3.33 3.00 -4.65
CA SER A 190 4.22 4.15 -4.48
C SER A 190 4.16 4.65 -3.04
N ALA A 191 5.32 4.82 -2.41
CA ALA A 191 5.45 5.27 -1.03
C ALA A 191 6.54 6.33 -0.96
N GLY A 192 6.15 7.59 -1.15
CA GLY A 192 7.04 8.75 -1.13
C GLY A 192 7.49 9.18 0.25
N ARG A 193 6.68 8.86 1.26
CA ARG A 193 7.02 9.05 2.67
C ARG A 193 6.29 8.01 3.52
N LEU A 194 6.94 7.58 4.60
CA LEU A 194 6.39 6.68 5.59
C LEU A 194 6.18 7.43 6.91
N ALA A 195 5.11 7.08 7.61
CA ALA A 195 4.91 7.40 9.01
C ALA A 195 4.68 6.09 9.75
N THR A 196 5.31 5.94 10.91
CA THR A 196 5.14 4.77 11.76
C THR A 196 4.62 5.20 13.11
N ALA A 197 3.48 4.66 13.52
CA ALA A 197 2.89 4.90 14.82
C ALA A 197 1.84 3.83 15.11
N GLU A 198 1.31 3.83 16.32
CA GLU A 198 0.21 2.98 16.75
C GLU A 198 -1.15 3.49 16.24
N PHE A 199 -1.28 3.66 14.91
CA PHE A 199 -2.47 4.26 14.29
C PHE A 199 -3.75 3.43 14.52
N THR A 200 -3.62 2.11 14.63
CA THR A 200 -4.73 1.16 14.76
C THR A 200 -4.74 0.43 16.11
N ASN A 201 -3.58 0.34 16.78
CA ASN A 201 -3.45 -0.35 18.07
C ASN A 201 -2.26 0.18 18.89
N PRO A 202 -2.43 0.57 20.17
CA PRO A 202 -1.36 1.11 21.04
C PRO A 202 -0.17 0.17 21.32
N ASN A 203 -0.24 -1.10 20.89
CA ASN A 203 0.82 -2.09 21.11
C ASN A 203 1.46 -2.58 19.80
N ILE A 204 1.11 -2.00 18.64
CA ILE A 204 1.65 -2.40 17.34
C ILE A 204 1.99 -1.14 16.55
N THR A 205 3.23 -1.07 16.06
CA THR A 205 3.65 0.01 15.17
C THR A 205 3.15 -0.26 13.75
N ASP A 206 2.17 0.51 13.30
CA ASP A 206 1.67 0.51 11.93
C ASP A 206 2.59 1.31 11.01
N ILE A 207 2.48 1.09 9.70
CA ILE A 207 3.18 1.86 8.66
C ILE A 207 2.12 2.49 7.76
N ALA A 208 2.00 3.81 7.81
CA ALA A 208 1.22 4.60 6.85
C ALA A 208 2.15 5.14 5.78
N SER A 209 1.69 5.18 4.53
CA SER A 209 2.45 5.75 3.41
C SER A 209 1.58 6.66 2.55
N THR A 210 2.20 7.67 1.96
CA THR A 210 1.61 8.49 0.90
C THR A 210 2.33 8.21 -0.41
N SER A 211 1.61 8.17 -1.53
CA SER A 211 2.22 7.99 -2.85
C SER A 211 3.10 9.18 -3.23
N TYR A 212 4.25 8.89 -3.85
CA TYR A 212 5.12 9.93 -4.38
C TYR A 212 4.53 10.46 -5.69
N TYR A 213 3.91 11.64 -5.63
CA TYR A 213 3.28 12.28 -6.77
C TYR A 213 3.57 13.79 -6.76
N ILE A 214 4.52 14.23 -7.58
CA ILE A 214 4.88 15.64 -7.75
C ILE A 214 4.81 16.00 -9.25
N PRO A 215 3.77 16.74 -9.69
CA PRO A 215 3.66 17.23 -11.06
C PRO A 215 4.91 17.98 -11.50
N GLY A 216 5.45 17.63 -12.67
CA GLY A 216 6.66 18.24 -13.22
C GLY A 216 8.00 17.66 -12.72
N PHE A 217 7.97 16.66 -11.82
CA PHE A 217 9.18 15.98 -11.32
C PHE A 217 9.11 14.47 -11.48
N HIS A 218 8.28 13.78 -10.70
CA HIS A 218 7.99 12.36 -10.84
C HIS A 218 6.57 12.08 -10.38
N THR A 219 5.78 11.48 -11.26
CA THR A 219 4.41 11.06 -11.01
C THR A 219 4.39 9.54 -11.11
N GLY A 220 4.09 8.86 -10.00
CA GLY A 220 3.72 7.44 -10.05
C GLY A 220 2.49 7.21 -10.95
N PRO A 221 2.20 5.95 -11.33
CA PRO A 221 1.06 5.63 -12.19
C PRO A 221 -0.30 5.98 -11.56
N ASP A 222 -0.36 6.09 -10.23
CA ASP A 222 -1.56 6.41 -9.47
C ASP A 222 -1.51 7.84 -8.89
N ALA A 223 -2.69 8.47 -8.76
CA ALA A 223 -2.85 9.77 -8.10
C ALA A 223 -2.48 9.71 -6.60
N SER A 224 -2.37 10.87 -5.94
CA SER A 224 -2.07 10.95 -4.50
C SER A 224 -3.10 10.15 -3.67
N SER A 225 -2.64 9.17 -2.89
CA SER A 225 -3.49 8.29 -2.08
C SER A 225 -2.87 8.03 -0.70
N ILE A 226 -3.74 7.81 0.30
CA ILE A 226 -3.42 7.36 1.66
C ILE A 226 -4.20 6.05 1.87
N HIS A 227 -3.51 4.98 2.23
CA HIS A 227 -4.11 3.65 2.38
C HIS A 227 -4.18 3.23 3.85
N ILE A 228 -5.40 3.03 4.38
CA ILE A 228 -5.64 2.36 5.66
C ILE A 228 -6.97 1.56 5.55
N ASN A 229 -6.97 0.29 5.99
CA ASN A 229 -8.14 -0.55 6.37
C ASN A 229 -8.98 -1.30 5.29
N GLU A 230 -8.40 -2.30 4.62
CA GLU A 230 -9.16 -3.50 4.18
C GLU A 230 -8.35 -4.78 4.45
N ALA A 231 -9.04 -5.89 4.72
CA ALA A 231 -8.37 -7.17 4.96
C ALA A 231 -7.94 -7.80 3.63
N MET A 232 -6.64 -8.04 3.47
CA MET A 232 -6.08 -8.79 2.35
C MET A 232 -5.92 -10.26 2.71
N LEU A 233 -6.58 -11.13 1.94
CA LEU A 233 -6.55 -12.58 2.07
C LEU A 233 -5.69 -13.17 0.96
N ARG A 234 -4.65 -13.91 1.34
CA ARG A 234 -3.80 -14.65 0.42
C ARG A 234 -4.17 -16.12 0.44
N VAL A 235 -4.41 -16.69 -0.73
CA VAL A 235 -4.78 -18.10 -0.90
C VAL A 235 -3.79 -18.83 -1.79
N PRO A 236 -3.44 -20.09 -1.46
CA PRO A 236 -2.67 -20.91 -2.38
C PRO A 236 -3.43 -21.15 -3.67
N ARG A 237 -2.71 -21.32 -4.78
CA ARG A 237 -3.31 -21.87 -5.99
C ARG A 237 -3.89 -23.25 -5.66
N PRO A 238 -5.11 -23.59 -6.14
CA PRO A 238 -5.73 -24.88 -5.88
C PRO A 238 -4.82 -26.09 -6.15
N THR A 239 -4.01 -26.03 -7.21
CA THR A 239 -3.06 -27.08 -7.62
C THR A 239 -1.89 -27.29 -6.65
N LEU A 240 -1.59 -26.30 -5.81
CA LEU A 240 -0.51 -26.38 -4.81
C LEU A 240 -1.00 -26.88 -3.45
N VAL A 241 -2.32 -27.02 -3.25
CA VAL A 241 -2.89 -27.56 -2.02
C VAL A 241 -2.60 -29.07 -1.93
N PRO A 242 -1.98 -29.58 -0.86
CA PRO A 242 -1.70 -31.01 -0.74
C PRO A 242 -2.97 -31.87 -0.79
N HIS A 243 -2.86 -33.07 -1.37
CA HIS A 243 -3.95 -34.03 -1.41
C HIS A 243 -4.52 -34.32 -0.01
N GLY A 244 -5.85 -34.34 0.11
CA GLY A 244 -6.56 -34.58 1.37
C GLY A 244 -6.56 -33.39 2.34
N LYS A 245 -5.92 -32.27 2.00
CA LYS A 245 -6.01 -31.01 2.75
C LYS A 245 -6.99 -30.06 2.09
N ILE A 246 -7.74 -29.32 2.92
CA ILE A 246 -8.66 -28.28 2.48
C ILE A 246 -8.42 -27.07 3.36
N PRO A 247 -7.50 -26.17 2.97
CA PRO A 247 -7.34 -24.88 3.62
C PRO A 247 -8.69 -24.16 3.69
N SER A 248 -9.07 -23.71 4.89
CA SER A 248 -10.31 -23.00 5.10
C SER A 248 -10.17 -21.96 6.20
N MET A 249 -10.85 -20.84 6.03
CA MET A 249 -10.84 -19.72 6.96
C MET A 249 -12.25 -19.18 7.14
N GLU A 250 -12.75 -19.23 8.37
CA GLU A 250 -13.94 -18.45 8.74
C GLU A 250 -13.56 -16.98 8.76
N MET A 251 -14.43 -16.11 8.23
CA MET A 251 -14.09 -14.69 8.03
C MET A 251 -15.05 -13.78 8.76
N ILE A 252 -16.32 -13.85 8.37
CA ILE A 252 -17.33 -12.90 8.82
C ILE A 252 -18.70 -13.58 8.91
N THR A 253 -19.52 -13.14 9.85
CA THR A 253 -20.96 -13.39 9.79
C THR A 253 -21.68 -12.17 9.23
N ILE A 254 -22.69 -12.38 8.38
CA ILE A 254 -23.53 -11.31 7.82
C ILE A 254 -24.97 -11.84 7.78
N ALA A 255 -25.91 -11.12 8.37
CA ALA A 255 -27.34 -11.41 8.20
C ALA A 255 -27.72 -12.87 8.55
N GLY A 256 -27.14 -13.41 9.64
CA GLY A 256 -27.38 -14.79 10.08
C GLY A 256 -26.69 -15.87 9.24
N TRP A 257 -25.81 -15.48 8.32
CA TRP A 257 -24.95 -16.37 7.54
C TRP A 257 -23.51 -16.30 8.00
N LYS A 258 -22.86 -17.46 8.10
CA LYS A 258 -21.42 -17.58 8.29
C LYS A 258 -20.73 -17.72 6.93
N LEU A 259 -19.81 -16.82 6.61
CA LEU A 259 -19.00 -16.86 5.39
C LEU A 259 -17.63 -17.47 5.69
N THR A 260 -17.28 -18.51 4.92
CA THR A 260 -16.02 -19.22 5.05
C THR A 260 -15.35 -19.34 3.69
N LEU A 261 -14.11 -18.89 3.58
CA LEU A 261 -13.27 -19.08 2.41
C LEU A 261 -12.67 -20.48 2.45
N LYS A 262 -12.72 -21.21 1.33
CA LYS A 262 -12.13 -22.54 1.18
C LYS A 262 -11.35 -22.64 -0.11
N VAL A 263 -10.19 -23.29 -0.04
CA VAL A 263 -9.38 -23.67 -1.21
C VAL A 263 -9.38 -25.19 -1.31
N LEU A 264 -9.83 -25.72 -2.44
CA LEU A 264 -9.93 -27.15 -2.69
C LEU A 264 -8.88 -27.57 -3.70
N HIS A 265 -8.09 -28.60 -3.36
CA HIS A 265 -7.27 -29.28 -4.35
C HIS A 265 -8.16 -29.79 -5.49
N PRO A 266 -7.67 -29.78 -6.74
CA PRO A 266 -8.27 -30.42 -7.89
C PRO A 266 -9.16 -31.64 -7.72
N SER A 267 -8.64 -32.64 -7.02
CA SER A 267 -9.28 -33.93 -6.80
C SER A 267 -10.14 -33.99 -5.52
N ALA A 268 -10.28 -32.86 -4.80
CA ALA A 268 -10.94 -32.84 -3.51
C ALA A 268 -12.47 -32.83 -3.64
N ALA A 269 -13.12 -33.45 -2.66
CA ALA A 269 -14.56 -33.47 -2.49
C ALA A 269 -14.91 -32.91 -1.12
N ILE A 270 -16.00 -32.14 -1.03
CA ILE A 270 -16.53 -31.65 0.24
C ILE A 270 -18.01 -31.92 0.36
N ASP A 271 -18.44 -32.19 1.60
CA ASP A 271 -19.85 -32.14 1.99
C ASP A 271 -20.21 -30.73 2.47
N LEU A 272 -21.15 -30.13 1.75
CA LEU A 272 -21.67 -28.81 2.05
C LEU A 272 -22.70 -28.85 3.19
N GLY A 273 -23.28 -30.03 3.46
CA GLY A 273 -24.41 -30.19 4.37
C GLY A 273 -25.73 -29.70 3.75
N LEU A 274 -26.81 -29.83 4.53
CA LEU A 274 -28.12 -29.30 4.17
C LEU A 274 -28.11 -27.77 4.34
N SER A 275 -28.69 -27.05 3.37
CA SER A 275 -28.93 -25.60 3.41
C SER A 275 -27.71 -24.66 3.37
N ALA A 276 -26.53 -25.16 3.00
CA ALA A 276 -25.37 -24.30 2.72
C ALA A 276 -25.40 -23.76 1.28
N GLY A 277 -24.99 -22.51 1.09
CA GLY A 277 -24.73 -21.93 -0.22
C GLY A 277 -23.24 -22.01 -0.59
N VAL A 278 -22.93 -22.01 -1.89
CA VAL A 278 -21.56 -21.87 -2.39
C VAL A 278 -21.50 -20.79 -3.45
N LYS A 279 -20.49 -19.92 -3.35
CA LYS A 279 -20.11 -18.97 -4.40
C LYS A 279 -18.69 -19.28 -4.86
N VAL A 280 -18.57 -19.68 -6.11
CA VAL A 280 -17.29 -19.88 -6.80
C VAL A 280 -16.67 -18.54 -7.15
N ILE A 281 -15.41 -18.34 -6.76
CA ILE A 281 -14.63 -17.13 -7.11
C ILE A 281 -13.42 -17.44 -7.99
N TYR A 282 -12.97 -18.70 -8.06
CA TYR A 282 -11.94 -19.16 -8.98
C TYR A 282 -12.10 -20.66 -9.25
N GLY A 283 -12.06 -21.07 -10.52
CA GLY A 283 -12.28 -22.46 -10.95
C GLY A 283 -13.75 -22.79 -11.19
N SER A 284 -14.14 -24.05 -10.98
CA SER A 284 -15.52 -24.53 -11.21
C SER A 284 -15.83 -25.75 -10.36
N ILE A 285 -16.99 -25.82 -9.68
CA ILE A 285 -17.46 -27.05 -8.99
C ILE A 285 -18.41 -27.82 -9.89
N LEU A 286 -18.38 -29.14 -9.75
CA LEU A 286 -19.58 -29.93 -9.93
C LEU A 286 -20.24 -30.16 -8.57
N LEU A 287 -21.56 -30.31 -8.62
CA LEU A 287 -22.44 -30.58 -7.51
C LEU A 287 -23.18 -31.87 -7.83
N LYS A 288 -23.23 -32.80 -6.89
CA LYS A 288 -23.92 -34.08 -7.04
C LYS A 288 -25.05 -34.19 -6.03
N ASP A 289 -26.27 -34.11 -6.52
CA ASP A 289 -27.48 -34.33 -5.72
C ASP A 289 -28.15 -35.66 -6.08
N THR A 290 -29.33 -35.91 -5.51
CA THR A 290 -30.12 -37.11 -5.82
C THR A 290 -30.63 -37.15 -7.26
N LYS A 291 -30.53 -36.05 -8.01
CA LYS A 291 -31.01 -35.91 -9.38
C LYS A 291 -29.88 -35.98 -10.42
N GLY A 292 -28.61 -35.99 -10.00
CA GLY A 292 -27.47 -36.17 -10.89
C GLY A 292 -26.28 -35.27 -10.53
N VAL A 293 -25.36 -35.16 -11.48
CA VAL A 293 -24.20 -34.25 -11.40
C VAL A 293 -24.51 -32.99 -12.22
N HIS A 294 -24.36 -31.84 -11.60
CA HIS A 294 -24.63 -30.52 -12.17
C HIS A 294 -23.34 -29.70 -12.10
N ALA A 295 -22.91 -29.08 -13.19
CA ALA A 295 -21.88 -28.05 -13.11
C ALA A 295 -22.50 -26.78 -12.48
N THR A 296 -21.72 -25.98 -11.75
CA THR A 296 -22.17 -24.63 -11.41
C THR A 296 -22.29 -23.81 -12.68
N SER A 297 -23.51 -23.74 -13.21
CA SER A 297 -23.96 -22.72 -14.15
C SER A 297 -25.24 -22.09 -13.63
N ARG A 298 -25.48 -20.86 -14.09
CA ARG A 298 -26.52 -19.89 -13.73
C ARG A 298 -27.74 -20.44 -12.96
N ASP A 299 -28.15 -19.68 -11.94
CA ASP A 299 -29.51 -19.62 -11.39
C ASP A 299 -29.99 -20.62 -10.31
N ARG A 300 -29.14 -21.26 -9.48
CA ARG A 300 -29.68 -22.14 -8.41
C ARG A 300 -28.92 -22.17 -7.08
N THR A 301 -29.68 -22.13 -5.99
CA THR A 301 -29.31 -22.62 -4.65
C THR A 301 -29.20 -24.14 -4.64
N TRP A 302 -28.16 -24.70 -4.05
CA TRP A 302 -28.00 -26.17 -3.99
C TRP A 302 -27.68 -26.65 -2.58
N SER A 303 -28.34 -27.75 -2.19
CA SER A 303 -28.05 -28.51 -0.96
C SER A 303 -27.74 -29.95 -1.33
N LYS A 304 -26.46 -30.26 -1.63
CA LYS A 304 -25.71 -31.51 -1.38
C LYS A 304 -24.49 -31.70 -2.31
N THR A 305 -23.46 -32.34 -1.70
CA THR A 305 -22.10 -32.80 -2.09
C THR A 305 -21.68 -32.88 -3.57
N GLY A 306 -20.43 -32.54 -3.91
CA GLY A 306 -19.60 -33.43 -4.78
C GLY A 306 -18.92 -32.90 -6.06
N LEU A 307 -17.59 -32.70 -5.93
CA LEU A 307 -16.44 -32.64 -6.87
C LEU A 307 -16.35 -31.53 -7.93
N HIS A 308 -15.41 -30.59 -7.72
CA HIS A 308 -14.11 -30.47 -8.44
C HIS A 308 -13.56 -29.01 -8.28
N PHE A 309 -12.26 -28.79 -8.00
CA PHE A 309 -11.37 -27.58 -8.04
C PHE A 309 -11.87 -26.13 -7.73
N LEU A 310 -11.69 -25.55 -6.52
CA LEU A 310 -12.14 -24.15 -6.26
C LEU A 310 -11.37 -23.36 -5.20
N THR A 311 -11.27 -22.04 -5.42
CA THR A 311 -11.46 -21.08 -4.32
C THR A 311 -12.95 -20.69 -4.27
N ASN A 312 -13.60 -20.90 -3.14
CA ASN A 312 -15.03 -20.59 -2.96
C ASN A 312 -15.36 -20.07 -1.57
N PHE A 313 -16.51 -19.41 -1.48
CA PHE A 313 -17.17 -19.12 -0.22
C PHE A 313 -18.25 -20.15 0.05
N THR A 314 -18.23 -20.73 1.24
CA THR A 314 -19.38 -21.47 1.77
C THR A 314 -20.15 -20.57 2.72
N MET A 315 -21.45 -20.45 2.50
CA MET A 315 -22.38 -19.73 3.36
C MET A 315 -23.21 -20.72 4.15
N ARG A 316 -23.06 -20.73 5.47
CA ARG A 316 -23.81 -21.64 6.35
C ARG A 316 -24.76 -20.85 7.24
N PRO A 317 -26.01 -21.29 7.43
CA PRO A 317 -26.93 -20.64 8.36
C PRO A 317 -26.42 -20.79 9.79
N ILE A 318 -26.52 -19.72 10.58
CA ILE A 318 -26.20 -19.74 12.00
C ILE A 318 -27.46 -20.12 12.77
N ALA A 319 -27.37 -21.17 13.58
CA ALA A 319 -28.51 -21.65 14.37
C ALA A 319 -29.07 -20.53 15.27
N GLY A 320 -30.40 -20.35 15.24
CA GLY A 320 -31.09 -19.34 16.05
C GLY A 320 -30.95 -17.89 15.56
N LYS A 321 -30.27 -17.62 14.43
CA LYS A 321 -30.23 -16.30 13.80
C LYS A 321 -31.19 -16.24 12.61
N SER A 322 -31.84 -15.10 12.41
CA SER A 322 -32.71 -14.86 11.24
C SER A 322 -31.87 -14.67 9.98
N GLN A 323 -32.32 -15.22 8.84
CA GLN A 323 -31.79 -14.94 7.50
C GLN A 323 -32.68 -13.97 6.71
N GLY A 324 -33.62 -13.32 7.40
CA GLY A 324 -34.58 -12.36 6.86
C GLY A 324 -36.02 -12.88 6.88
N PRO A 325 -37.00 -12.04 6.48
CA PRO A 325 -36.82 -10.65 6.07
C PRO A 325 -36.31 -9.76 7.21
N PHE A 326 -35.57 -8.71 6.87
CA PHE A 326 -35.04 -7.73 7.82
C PHE A 326 -35.83 -6.43 7.69
N ASN A 327 -36.26 -5.85 8.82
CA ASN A 327 -37.12 -4.67 8.81
C ASN A 327 -36.33 -3.38 9.03
N LYS A 328 -35.14 -3.47 9.62
CA LYS A 328 -34.24 -2.35 9.91
C LYS A 328 -32.79 -2.82 9.92
N MET A 329 -31.85 -1.89 9.72
CA MET A 329 -30.42 -2.22 9.68
C MET A 329 -29.90 -2.86 10.97
N SER A 330 -30.47 -2.53 12.14
CA SER A 330 -30.09 -3.19 13.40
C SER A 330 -30.42 -4.69 13.44
N ASP A 331 -31.27 -5.19 12.54
CA ASP A 331 -31.56 -6.62 12.43
C ASP A 331 -30.44 -7.36 11.67
N ILE A 332 -29.63 -6.62 10.89
CA ILE A 332 -28.52 -7.13 10.08
C ILE A 332 -27.26 -7.04 10.91
N THR A 333 -26.91 -8.14 11.55
CA THR A 333 -25.69 -8.23 12.36
C THR A 333 -24.49 -8.68 11.54
N THR A 334 -23.34 -8.11 11.86
CA THR A 334 -22.03 -8.55 11.34
C THR A 334 -21.10 -8.88 12.50
N GLU A 335 -20.27 -9.91 12.34
CA GLU A 335 -19.29 -10.31 13.35
C GLU A 335 -18.01 -10.79 12.67
N ASN A 336 -16.86 -10.31 13.15
CA ASN A 336 -15.57 -10.84 12.77
C ASN A 336 -15.34 -12.18 13.45
N ILE A 337 -15.14 -13.24 12.66
CA ILE A 337 -14.98 -14.61 13.14
C ILE A 337 -13.70 -15.26 12.63
N PHE A 338 -12.67 -14.45 12.30
CA PHE A 338 -11.36 -14.99 11.97
C PHE A 338 -10.81 -15.89 13.09
N PRO A 339 -10.21 -17.05 12.76
CA PRO A 339 -9.74 -18.00 13.77
C PRO A 339 -8.61 -17.42 14.64
N ALA A 340 -8.63 -17.77 15.93
CA ALA A 340 -7.80 -17.12 16.95
C ALA A 340 -6.29 -17.39 16.83
N LEU A 341 -5.89 -18.57 16.35
CA LEU A 341 -4.51 -19.06 16.44
C LEU A 341 -3.63 -18.66 15.24
N ASP A 342 -4.21 -18.45 14.06
CA ASP A 342 -3.45 -18.34 12.80
C ASP A 342 -3.64 -16.99 12.08
N VAL A 343 -4.33 -16.04 12.71
CA VAL A 343 -4.63 -14.72 12.15
C VAL A 343 -4.01 -13.61 13.01
N PRO A 344 -3.32 -12.63 12.41
CA PRO A 344 -2.75 -11.48 13.12
C PRO A 344 -3.75 -10.76 14.04
N ALA A 345 -3.29 -10.26 15.18
CA ALA A 345 -4.13 -9.64 16.20
C ALA A 345 -4.94 -8.44 15.66
N ASN A 346 -4.36 -7.65 14.76
CA ASN A 346 -5.03 -6.53 14.10
C ASN A 346 -6.23 -6.98 13.25
N VAL A 347 -6.09 -8.05 12.46
CA VAL A 347 -7.18 -8.64 11.66
C VAL A 347 -8.28 -9.22 12.56
N LYS A 348 -7.91 -9.79 13.72
CA LYS A 348 -8.89 -10.26 14.73
C LYS A 348 -9.63 -9.12 15.42
N SER A 349 -8.96 -8.00 15.67
CA SER A 349 -9.56 -6.81 16.29
C SER A 349 -10.27 -5.91 15.29
N MET A 350 -10.21 -6.20 13.98
CA MET A 350 -10.98 -5.48 12.97
C MET A 350 -12.45 -5.60 13.33
N LYS A 351 -13.04 -4.49 13.74
CA LYS A 351 -14.47 -4.30 13.62
C LYS A 351 -14.69 -4.03 12.15
N PHE A 352 -15.17 -5.02 11.40
CA PHE A 352 -15.69 -4.74 10.07
C PHE A 352 -16.66 -3.57 10.23
N PRO A 353 -16.51 -2.51 9.44
CA PRO A 353 -17.38 -1.36 9.61
C PRO A 353 -18.81 -1.88 9.53
N GLU A 354 -19.60 -1.56 10.56
CA GLU A 354 -21.04 -1.70 10.44
C GLU A 354 -21.46 -1.07 9.11
N PHE A 355 -22.46 -1.64 8.46
CA PHE A 355 -22.98 -1.12 7.20
C PHE A 355 -23.10 0.41 7.26
N ILE A 356 -22.29 1.10 6.47
CA ILE A 356 -22.24 2.56 6.43
C ILE A 356 -23.25 3.00 5.41
N LYS A 357 -24.13 3.92 5.80
CA LYS A 357 -25.08 4.52 4.87
C LYS A 357 -24.33 5.24 3.77
N VAL A 358 -24.67 4.98 2.51
CA VAL A 358 -23.87 5.41 1.35
C VAL A 358 -23.77 6.93 1.25
N GLU A 359 -24.77 7.68 1.72
CA GLU A 359 -24.70 9.15 1.81
C GLU A 359 -23.58 9.66 2.73
N ASN A 360 -23.08 8.82 3.65
CA ASN A 360 -21.97 9.16 4.54
C ASN A 360 -20.59 8.81 3.96
N LEU A 361 -20.56 8.15 2.80
CA LEU A 361 -19.32 7.82 2.10
C LEU A 361 -18.94 8.95 1.15
N ASP A 362 -17.63 9.20 0.99
CA ASP A 362 -17.13 10.32 0.19
C ASP A 362 -17.62 10.26 -1.27
N TRP A 363 -17.76 9.05 -1.82
CA TRP A 363 -18.25 8.82 -3.19
C TRP A 363 -19.79 8.83 -3.30
N GLY A 364 -20.52 8.74 -2.19
CA GLY A 364 -21.99 8.59 -2.19
C GLY A 364 -22.78 9.82 -1.72
N ARG A 365 -22.10 10.78 -1.08
CA ARG A 365 -22.73 11.93 -0.39
C ARG A 365 -23.68 12.77 -1.25
N GLU A 366 -23.33 13.01 -2.50
CA GLU A 366 -24.14 13.85 -3.39
C GLU A 366 -25.32 13.10 -4.01
N ASN A 367 -25.12 11.82 -4.31
CA ASN A 367 -25.99 11.05 -5.19
C ASN A 367 -27.02 10.17 -4.47
N PHE A 368 -26.82 9.93 -3.17
CA PHE A 368 -27.62 8.98 -2.39
C PHE A 368 -28.19 9.59 -1.10
N LYS A 369 -28.25 10.93 -1.02
CA LYS A 369 -28.81 11.63 0.13
C LYS A 369 -30.25 11.20 0.40
N GLY A 370 -30.51 10.70 1.60
CA GLY A 370 -31.81 10.22 2.06
C GLY A 370 -32.16 8.77 1.68
N PHE A 371 -31.33 8.08 0.90
CA PHE A 371 -31.60 6.70 0.47
C PHE A 371 -31.31 5.71 1.59
N GLU A 372 -32.17 4.72 1.78
CA GLU A 372 -31.88 3.55 2.63
C GLU A 372 -30.96 2.56 1.91
N PHE A 373 -29.75 3.02 1.57
CA PHE A 373 -28.71 2.26 0.88
C PHE A 373 -27.42 2.26 1.70
N TYR A 374 -26.88 1.08 1.99
CA TYR A 374 -25.71 0.92 2.85
C TYR A 374 -24.67 0.00 2.22
N ASN A 375 -23.40 0.29 2.50
CA ASN A 375 -22.24 -0.49 2.07
C ASN A 375 -21.49 -1.04 3.28
N MET A 376 -21.01 -2.26 3.15
CA MET A 376 -19.97 -2.80 4.01
C MET A 376 -18.76 -3.06 3.11
N THR A 377 -17.68 -2.30 3.34
CA THR A 377 -16.38 -2.59 2.73
C THR A 377 -15.92 -3.98 3.14
N GLY A 378 -15.09 -4.63 2.32
CA GLY A 378 -14.85 -6.04 2.53
C GLY A 378 -13.41 -6.45 2.34
N PHE A 379 -13.22 -7.38 1.41
CA PHE A 379 -12.06 -8.25 1.38
C PHE A 379 -11.45 -8.28 0.00
N HIS A 380 -10.14 -8.18 0.00
CA HIS A 380 -9.33 -8.48 -1.15
C HIS A 380 -8.86 -9.94 -1.09
N VAL A 381 -9.04 -10.69 -2.18
CA VAL A 381 -8.50 -12.06 -2.30
C VAL A 381 -7.47 -12.09 -3.43
N TYR A 382 -6.26 -12.54 -3.10
CA TYR A 382 -5.12 -12.68 -4.00
C TYR A 382 -4.53 -14.08 -3.90
N PHE A 383 -3.87 -14.55 -4.96
CA PHE A 383 -2.99 -15.71 -4.81
C PHE A 383 -1.78 -15.39 -3.93
N ASP A 384 -1.26 -16.39 -3.23
CA ASP A 384 -0.11 -16.24 -2.34
C ASP A 384 1.23 -16.19 -3.08
N ASP A 385 1.29 -16.78 -4.27
CA ASP A 385 2.47 -16.86 -5.13
C ASP A 385 2.68 -15.64 -6.05
N ASP A 386 1.63 -14.85 -6.29
CA ASP A 386 1.69 -13.60 -7.04
C ASP A 386 0.83 -12.51 -6.37
N ALA A 387 1.50 -11.47 -5.89
CA ALA A 387 0.88 -10.35 -5.20
C ALA A 387 0.02 -9.45 -6.11
N MET A 388 0.09 -9.60 -7.44
CA MET A 388 -0.71 -8.86 -8.41
C MET A 388 -1.86 -9.69 -8.99
N ASP A 389 -1.83 -11.00 -8.83
CA ASP A 389 -2.88 -11.90 -9.31
C ASP A 389 -4.09 -11.87 -8.37
N ARG A 390 -4.90 -10.83 -8.55
CA ARG A 390 -6.14 -10.62 -7.80
C ARG A 390 -7.20 -11.61 -8.26
N VAL A 391 -7.70 -12.39 -7.33
CA VAL A 391 -8.83 -13.30 -7.57
C VAL A 391 -10.13 -12.50 -7.62
N VAL A 392 -10.44 -11.77 -6.55
CA VAL A 392 -11.69 -11.00 -6.43
C VAL A 392 -11.58 -9.95 -5.32
N HIS A 393 -12.35 -8.86 -5.45
CA HIS A 393 -12.68 -7.97 -4.34
C HIS A 393 -14.16 -8.18 -3.98
N ILE A 394 -14.44 -8.31 -2.69
CA ILE A 394 -15.76 -8.67 -2.17
C ILE A 394 -16.21 -7.59 -1.20
N GLN A 395 -17.45 -7.15 -1.37
CA GLN A 395 -18.11 -6.19 -0.50
C GLN A 395 -19.59 -6.58 -0.38
N ALA A 396 -20.28 -6.06 0.62
CA ALA A 396 -21.70 -6.33 0.83
C ALA A 396 -22.54 -5.06 0.81
N TRP A 397 -23.80 -5.21 0.44
CA TRP A 397 -24.73 -4.10 0.24
C TRP A 397 -26.09 -4.43 0.82
N THR A 398 -26.80 -3.41 1.31
CA THR A 398 -28.21 -3.52 1.69
C THR A 398 -28.99 -2.38 1.08
N LEU A 399 -30.20 -2.67 0.60
CA LEU A 399 -31.07 -1.70 -0.06
C LEU A 399 -32.49 -1.80 0.54
N GLY A 400 -33.03 -0.65 0.94
CA GLY A 400 -34.38 -0.52 1.49
C GLY A 400 -35.47 -0.79 0.44
N LEU A 401 -36.71 -0.97 0.92
CA LEU A 401 -37.86 -1.16 0.03
C LEU A 401 -38.15 0.12 -0.74
N GLY A 402 -38.30 -0.01 -2.06
CA GLY A 402 -38.59 1.12 -2.96
C GLY A 402 -37.36 1.93 -3.37
N GLU A 403 -36.18 1.59 -2.85
CA GLU A 403 -34.92 2.28 -3.15
C GLU A 403 -34.26 1.75 -4.44
N THR A 404 -33.28 2.50 -4.95
CA THR A 404 -32.44 2.11 -6.09
C THR A 404 -30.97 2.36 -5.80
N THR A 405 -30.09 1.50 -6.30
CA THR A 405 -28.63 1.71 -6.29
C THR A 405 -28.15 2.57 -7.47
N ARG A 406 -29.09 3.11 -8.25
CA ARG A 406 -28.88 3.92 -9.47
C ARG A 406 -28.15 3.18 -10.60
N PHE A 407 -28.37 3.61 -11.84
CA PHE A 407 -27.75 2.96 -13.00
C PHE A 407 -26.33 3.45 -13.24
N HIS A 408 -25.41 2.52 -13.39
CA HIS A 408 -24.00 2.77 -13.66
C HIS A 408 -23.45 1.70 -14.60
N ASN A 409 -22.27 1.96 -15.17
CA ASN A 409 -21.69 1.13 -16.25
C ASN A 409 -20.20 0.82 -16.05
N HIS A 410 -19.66 1.09 -14.86
CA HIS A 410 -18.27 0.77 -14.48
C HIS A 410 -17.17 1.36 -15.38
N ASN A 411 -17.46 2.42 -16.14
CA ASN A 411 -16.45 3.09 -16.98
C ASN A 411 -15.28 3.69 -16.19
N GLU A 412 -15.45 3.89 -14.88
CA GLU A 412 -14.43 4.42 -13.97
C GLU A 412 -13.37 3.39 -13.59
N LYS A 413 -13.72 2.09 -13.62
CA LYS A 413 -12.81 1.00 -13.24
C LYS A 413 -13.22 -0.31 -13.89
N ALA A 414 -12.30 -0.93 -14.63
CA ALA A 414 -12.55 -2.21 -15.30
C ALA A 414 -12.58 -3.40 -14.33
N PHE A 415 -13.70 -4.11 -14.29
CA PHE A 415 -13.87 -5.42 -13.65
C PHE A 415 -15.14 -6.12 -14.17
N CYS A 416 -15.25 -7.43 -13.92
CA CYS A 416 -16.50 -8.18 -14.11
C CYS A 416 -17.11 -8.47 -12.74
N GLU A 417 -18.30 -7.94 -12.48
CA GLU A 417 -19.00 -8.19 -11.23
C GLU A 417 -20.03 -9.32 -11.34
N ILE A 418 -20.20 -10.02 -10.23
CA ILE A 418 -21.25 -11.01 -10.04
C ILE A 418 -21.83 -10.82 -8.66
N HIS A 419 -23.14 -10.56 -8.59
CA HIS A 419 -23.85 -10.37 -7.34
C HIS A 419 -24.42 -11.69 -6.82
N TYR A 420 -24.31 -11.92 -5.50
CA TYR A 420 -24.93 -13.04 -4.80
C TYR A 420 -25.88 -12.51 -3.73
N CYS A 421 -27.19 -12.74 -3.89
CA CYS A 421 -28.20 -12.26 -2.96
C CYS A 421 -28.29 -13.18 -1.73
N LEU A 422 -27.96 -12.69 -0.53
CA LEU A 422 -28.13 -13.46 0.71
C LEU A 422 -29.59 -13.49 1.19
N SER A 423 -30.26 -12.34 1.10
CA SER A 423 -31.65 -12.17 1.52
C SER A 423 -32.33 -11.12 0.65
N ASN A 424 -33.54 -11.42 0.18
CA ASN A 424 -34.42 -10.52 -0.55
C ASN A 424 -35.63 -10.21 0.33
N GLY A 425 -35.80 -8.93 0.68
CA GLY A 425 -36.91 -8.46 1.51
C GLY A 425 -38.27 -8.72 0.86
N ALA A 426 -38.57 -8.02 -0.24
CA ALA A 426 -39.78 -8.24 -1.03
C ALA A 426 -39.68 -7.57 -2.41
N GLY A 427 -38.99 -8.21 -3.35
CA GLY A 427 -39.00 -7.78 -4.76
C GLY A 427 -37.73 -7.09 -5.26
N GLY A 428 -36.60 -7.26 -4.54
CA GLY A 428 -35.29 -6.83 -5.04
C GLY A 428 -34.98 -7.46 -6.39
N SER A 429 -34.22 -6.74 -7.22
CA SER A 429 -33.85 -7.16 -8.57
C SER A 429 -32.58 -6.48 -9.05
N LEU A 430 -31.90 -7.14 -9.97
CA LEU A 430 -30.95 -6.47 -10.86
C LEU A 430 -31.69 -6.01 -12.12
N ARG A 431 -31.32 -4.85 -12.65
CA ARG A 431 -31.86 -4.31 -13.88
C ARG A 431 -30.73 -3.85 -14.79
N CYS A 432 -30.85 -4.11 -16.08
CA CYS A 432 -29.93 -3.62 -17.10
C CYS A 432 -30.71 -3.01 -18.26
N PHE A 433 -30.25 -1.86 -18.75
CA PHE A 433 -30.76 -1.30 -20.00
C PHE A 433 -30.25 -2.13 -21.18
N HIS A 434 -31.02 -2.18 -22.27
CA HIS A 434 -30.52 -2.76 -23.51
C HIS A 434 -29.31 -1.97 -23.99
N ASN A 435 -28.28 -2.68 -24.44
CA ASN A 435 -27.04 -2.08 -24.92
C ASN A 435 -27.32 -1.35 -26.25
N ASN A 436 -27.69 -0.08 -26.15
CA ASN A 436 -27.95 0.79 -27.27
C ASN A 436 -27.39 2.17 -26.97
N ASP A 437 -26.17 2.42 -27.45
CA ASP A 437 -25.45 3.70 -27.27
C ASP A 437 -26.17 4.91 -27.90
N THR A 438 -27.28 4.68 -28.61
CA THR A 438 -28.09 5.75 -29.22
C THR A 438 -29.13 6.36 -28.28
N GLU A 439 -29.46 5.71 -27.16
CA GLU A 439 -30.37 6.24 -26.13
C GLU A 439 -29.70 6.22 -24.75
N PRO A 440 -29.01 7.29 -24.32
CA PRO A 440 -28.37 7.32 -23.02
C PRO A 440 -29.41 7.23 -21.90
N VAL A 441 -29.06 6.54 -20.82
CA VAL A 441 -29.88 6.47 -19.60
C VAL A 441 -29.99 7.87 -19.02
N ASP A 442 -31.21 8.33 -18.79
CA ASP A 442 -31.48 9.57 -18.06
C ASP A 442 -31.24 9.33 -16.57
N LYS A 443 -30.03 9.67 -16.13
CA LYS A 443 -29.58 9.49 -14.75
C LYS A 443 -30.02 10.60 -13.80
N VAL A 444 -30.74 11.63 -14.27
CA VAL A 444 -30.99 12.83 -13.45
C VAL A 444 -32.43 12.86 -12.98
N GLU A 445 -33.39 12.67 -13.89
CA GLU A 445 -34.81 12.84 -13.56
C GLU A 445 -35.58 11.52 -13.70
N LEU A 446 -35.38 10.79 -14.80
CA LEU A 446 -36.28 9.69 -15.14
C LEU A 446 -35.89 8.34 -14.52
N GLU A 447 -34.60 8.08 -14.23
CA GLU A 447 -34.18 6.80 -13.63
C GLU A 447 -34.78 6.52 -12.24
N LEU A 448 -35.22 7.56 -11.54
CA LEU A 448 -35.88 7.43 -10.24
C LEU A 448 -37.38 7.13 -10.38
N THR A 449 -37.91 7.14 -11.61
CA THR A 449 -39.31 6.84 -11.88
C THR A 449 -39.51 5.38 -12.27
N LYS A 450 -40.44 4.71 -11.58
CA LYS A 450 -40.77 3.31 -11.85
C LYS A 450 -41.15 3.06 -13.32
N ALA A 451 -41.95 3.95 -13.91
CA ALA A 451 -42.44 3.80 -15.28
C ALA A 451 -41.30 3.80 -16.32
N TYR A 452 -40.33 4.72 -16.18
CA TYR A 452 -39.18 4.77 -17.08
C TYR A 452 -38.34 3.51 -16.97
N VAL A 453 -37.98 3.11 -15.74
CA VAL A 453 -37.14 1.95 -15.46
C VAL A 453 -37.80 0.65 -15.94
N GLU A 454 -39.09 0.44 -15.67
CA GLU A 454 -39.79 -0.77 -16.10
C GLU A 454 -39.95 -0.86 -17.61
N ASN A 455 -40.07 0.27 -18.31
CA ASN A 455 -40.22 0.31 -19.76
C ASN A 455 -38.88 0.12 -20.51
N LYS A 456 -37.76 0.55 -19.92
CA LYS A 456 -36.46 0.64 -20.62
C LYS A 456 -35.41 -0.37 -20.16
N SER A 457 -35.66 -1.13 -19.09
CA SER A 457 -34.71 -2.11 -18.54
C SER A 457 -35.26 -3.53 -18.50
N ASN A 458 -34.37 -4.50 -18.64
CA ASN A 458 -34.64 -5.90 -18.34
C ASN A 458 -34.65 -6.13 -16.83
N PHE A 459 -35.56 -6.98 -16.37
CA PHE A 459 -35.73 -7.30 -14.96
C PHE A 459 -35.22 -8.70 -14.64
N LEU A 460 -34.29 -8.77 -13.69
CA LEU A 460 -33.77 -10.02 -13.14
C LEU A 460 -34.08 -10.08 -11.65
N ARG A 461 -35.08 -10.89 -11.28
CA ARG A 461 -35.51 -11.01 -9.88
C ARG A 461 -34.37 -11.53 -9.01
N ALA A 462 -34.01 -10.76 -7.97
CA ALA A 462 -33.13 -11.22 -6.92
C ALA A 462 -33.84 -12.35 -6.13
N ARG A 463 -33.25 -13.53 -5.95
CA ARG A 463 -33.82 -14.61 -5.12
C ARG A 463 -32.86 -14.87 -3.97
N ASN A 464 -33.39 -15.24 -2.81
CA ASN A 464 -32.55 -15.61 -1.67
C ASN A 464 -31.57 -16.70 -2.11
N MET A 465 -30.30 -16.50 -1.77
CA MET A 465 -29.20 -17.41 -2.05
C MET A 465 -28.99 -17.72 -3.54
N HIS A 466 -29.23 -16.73 -4.41
CA HIS A 466 -28.96 -16.84 -5.85
C HIS A 466 -27.90 -15.85 -6.31
N GLU A 467 -27.11 -16.27 -7.30
CA GLU A 467 -26.23 -15.41 -8.08
C GLU A 467 -26.79 -15.13 -9.47
N TYR A 468 -26.33 -14.04 -10.06
CA TYR A 468 -26.68 -13.60 -11.40
C TYR A 468 -25.49 -13.77 -12.33
N GLY A 469 -25.75 -14.14 -13.60
CA GLY A 469 -24.70 -14.15 -14.61
C GLY A 469 -24.20 -12.73 -14.94
N PRO A 470 -23.15 -12.62 -15.79
CA PRO A 470 -22.72 -11.33 -16.33
C PRO A 470 -23.88 -10.57 -16.98
N LEU A 471 -23.94 -9.26 -16.74
CA LEU A 471 -24.97 -8.34 -17.23
C LEU A 471 -24.45 -7.41 -18.32
#